data_AF-A0A9E3VWJ3-F1
#
_entry.id   AF-A0A9E3VWJ3-F1
#
_cell.length_a   1.000
_cell.length_b   1.000
_cell.length_c   1.000
_cell.angle_alpha   90.00
_cell.angle_beta   90.00
_cell.angle_gamma   90.00
#
_symmetry.space_group_name_H-M   'P 1'
#
loop_
_entity.id
_entity.type
_entity.pdbx_description
1 polymer ?
#
loop_
_entity_poly.entity_id
_entity_poly.type
_entity_poly.pdbx_seq_one_letter_code
_entity_poly.pdbx_strand_id
1 'polypeptide(L)'
;MTPGTREANNGNWRTARRWAGLLAGIAKPIVQSEWRGEPADIAIALHAKRSAASIARLRDEAPGVPLVLVLSGTDLYRDLPRSPEAARSLALADRIVALQADALGHVPAEHLGKCEVIHQSSPALSPARKRSGRLDCVAVGHLREEKDPRTLWRALGLLDPRLPIRLRHIGAPLDPALGRQARALAARDPRFRWSGALPHGLARCAI
;
A
#
# COMPACT_ATOMS: atom_id res chain seq x y z
N MET A 1 -11.06 -9.17 -6.59
CA MET A 1 -10.77 -9.72 -5.24
C MET A 1 -9.60 -8.95 -4.61
N THR A 2 -9.67 -8.66 -3.30
CA THR A 2 -8.63 -7.91 -2.58
C THR A 2 -8.51 -8.39 -1.13
N PRO A 3 -7.30 -8.56 -0.57
CA PRO A 3 -7.15 -8.94 0.83
C PRO A 3 -7.43 -7.80 1.81
N GLY A 4 -7.81 -6.61 1.31
CA GLY A 4 -8.20 -5.48 2.13
C GLY A 4 -9.71 -5.42 2.29
N THR A 5 -10.16 -5.30 3.54
CA THR A 5 -11.56 -4.97 3.85
C THR A 5 -11.74 -3.45 3.92
N ARG A 6 -12.99 -3.01 3.77
CA ARG A 6 -13.37 -1.60 3.92
C ARG A 6 -13.02 -1.07 5.31
N GLU A 7 -13.21 -1.91 6.32
CA GLU A 7 -12.97 -1.66 7.73
C GLU A 7 -11.47 -1.52 8.03
N ALA A 8 -10.63 -2.33 7.38
CA ALA A 8 -9.18 -2.27 7.54
C ALA A 8 -8.55 -1.01 6.89
N ASN A 9 -9.26 -0.35 5.96
CA ASN A 9 -8.84 0.87 5.23
C ASN A 9 -7.36 0.84 4.78
N ASN A 10 -6.87 -0.34 4.41
CA ASN A 10 -5.48 -0.53 4.02
C ASN A 10 -5.27 -0.13 2.56
N GLY A 11 -4.01 -0.13 2.11
CA GLY A 11 -3.67 0.28 0.73
C GLY A 11 -4.35 -0.56 -0.35
N ASN A 12 -4.56 -1.86 -0.10
CA ASN A 12 -5.18 -2.78 -1.06
C ASN A 12 -6.68 -2.51 -1.22
N TRP A 13 -7.39 -2.23 -0.12
CA TRP A 13 -8.78 -1.80 -0.19
C TRP A 13 -8.93 -0.48 -0.97
N ARG A 14 -8.08 0.51 -0.68
CA ARG A 14 -8.11 1.80 -1.40
C ARG A 14 -7.87 1.63 -2.90
N THR A 15 -6.93 0.77 -3.27
CA THR A 15 -6.65 0.46 -4.68
C THR A 15 -7.86 -0.22 -5.33
N ALA A 16 -8.42 -1.25 -4.69
CA ALA A 16 -9.60 -1.97 -5.20
C ALA A 16 -10.79 -1.03 -5.41
N ARG A 17 -11.12 -0.21 -4.41
CA ARG A 17 -12.22 0.75 -4.48
C ARG A 17 -12.02 1.77 -5.59
N ARG A 18 -10.80 2.26 -5.78
CA ARG A 18 -10.49 3.22 -6.83
C ARG A 18 -10.62 2.60 -8.21
N TRP A 19 -10.09 1.40 -8.41
CA TRP A 19 -10.19 0.68 -9.67
C TRP A 19 -11.65 0.34 -10.01
N ALA A 20 -12.45 -0.06 -9.03
CA ALA A 20 -13.88 -0.23 -9.21
C ALA A 20 -14.54 1.06 -9.73
N GLY A 21 -14.23 2.22 -9.12
CA GLY A 21 -14.75 3.51 -9.62
C GLY A 21 -14.34 3.83 -11.06
N LEU A 22 -13.09 3.53 -11.45
CA LEU A 22 -12.60 3.76 -12.82
C LEU A 22 -13.25 2.82 -13.84
N LEU A 23 -13.51 1.57 -13.44
CA LEU A 23 -14.10 0.54 -14.31
C LEU A 23 -15.63 0.62 -14.40
N ALA A 24 -16.29 1.34 -13.50
CA ALA A 24 -17.75 1.43 -13.45
C ALA A 24 -18.40 2.01 -14.73
N GLY A 25 -17.64 2.74 -15.55
CA GLY A 25 -18.12 3.26 -16.84
C GLY A 25 -18.15 2.22 -17.97
N ILE A 26 -17.49 1.07 -17.79
CA ILE A 26 -17.34 0.03 -18.84
C ILE A 26 -17.67 -1.38 -18.34
N ALA A 27 -17.88 -1.56 -17.04
CA ALA A 27 -18.18 -2.84 -16.42
C ALA A 27 -18.99 -2.66 -15.13
N LYS A 28 -19.51 -3.76 -14.58
CA LYS A 28 -20.14 -3.80 -13.25
C LYS A 28 -19.16 -4.37 -12.21
N PRO A 29 -18.34 -3.54 -11.55
CA PRO A 29 -17.30 -4.03 -10.64
C PRO A 29 -17.89 -4.57 -9.33
N ILE A 30 -17.47 -5.77 -8.94
CA ILE A 30 -17.76 -6.37 -7.64
C ILE A 30 -16.44 -6.44 -6.85
N VAL A 31 -16.37 -5.72 -5.73
CA VAL A 31 -15.20 -5.73 -4.85
C VAL A 31 -15.49 -6.64 -3.66
N GLN A 32 -14.73 -7.72 -3.57
CA GLN A 32 -14.87 -8.73 -2.52
C GLN A 32 -13.52 -9.17 -1.98
N SER A 33 -13.50 -9.64 -0.74
CA SER A 33 -12.28 -10.14 -0.09
C SER A 33 -11.82 -11.46 -0.67
N GLU A 34 -12.80 -12.30 -1.02
CA GLU A 34 -12.62 -13.65 -1.56
C GLU A 34 -13.61 -13.85 -2.70
N TRP A 35 -13.23 -14.64 -3.70
CA TRP A 35 -14.14 -15.10 -4.75
C TRP A 35 -14.78 -16.43 -4.35
N ARG A 36 -16.10 -16.54 -4.52
CA ARG A 36 -16.93 -17.65 -4.03
C ARG A 36 -17.78 -18.28 -5.13
N GLY A 37 -17.33 -18.21 -6.38
CA GLY A 37 -18.06 -18.79 -7.51
C GLY A 37 -18.98 -17.81 -8.23
N GLU A 38 -18.91 -16.51 -7.92
CA GLU A 38 -19.74 -15.52 -8.61
C GLU A 38 -19.36 -15.44 -10.10
N PRO A 39 -20.34 -15.38 -11.03
CA PRO A 39 -20.07 -15.19 -12.45
C PRO A 39 -19.22 -13.94 -12.71
N ALA A 40 -18.21 -14.06 -13.56
CA ALA A 40 -17.33 -12.97 -13.92
C ALA A 40 -16.84 -13.10 -15.36
N ASP A 41 -16.87 -11.99 -16.11
CA ASP A 41 -16.26 -11.90 -17.44
C ASP A 41 -14.74 -11.66 -17.36
N ILE A 42 -14.29 -11.10 -16.23
CA ILE A 42 -12.87 -10.86 -15.91
C ILE A 42 -12.68 -10.82 -14.40
N ALA A 43 -11.56 -11.37 -13.93
CA ALA A 43 -11.15 -11.31 -12.54
C ALA A 43 -9.91 -10.45 -12.37
N ILE A 44 -9.94 -9.52 -11.41
CA ILE A 44 -8.77 -8.73 -11.00
C ILE A 44 -8.43 -9.11 -9.55
N ALA A 45 -7.26 -9.68 -9.34
CA ALA A 45 -6.73 -10.05 -8.03
C ALA A 45 -5.66 -9.05 -7.57
N LEU A 46 -5.86 -8.45 -6.41
CA LEU A 46 -4.85 -7.61 -5.76
C LEU A 46 -4.08 -8.46 -4.77
N HIS A 47 -2.75 -8.50 -4.90
CA HIS A 47 -1.83 -9.26 -4.04
C HIS A 47 -1.77 -10.76 -4.33
N ALA A 48 -0.64 -11.21 -4.88
CA ALA A 48 -0.37 -12.58 -5.32
C ALA A 48 -0.56 -13.60 -4.19
N LYS A 49 0.16 -13.43 -3.08
CA LYS A 49 0.07 -14.38 -1.96
C LYS A 49 -1.29 -14.33 -1.27
N ARG A 50 -1.78 -13.14 -0.93
CA ARG A 50 -2.99 -13.03 -0.10
C ARG A 50 -4.28 -13.34 -0.84
N SER A 51 -4.28 -13.27 -2.18
CA SER A 51 -5.41 -13.71 -3.00
C SER A 51 -5.21 -15.11 -3.61
N ALA A 52 -4.13 -15.82 -3.26
CA ALA A 52 -3.79 -17.12 -3.87
C ALA A 52 -4.93 -18.14 -3.81
N ALA A 53 -5.68 -18.22 -2.70
CA ALA A 53 -6.80 -19.14 -2.58
C ALA A 53 -7.94 -18.82 -3.57
N SER A 54 -8.27 -17.54 -3.74
CA SER A 54 -9.29 -17.12 -4.72
C SER A 54 -8.81 -17.27 -6.16
N ILE A 55 -7.52 -17.04 -6.41
CA ILE A 55 -6.89 -17.25 -7.72
C ILE A 55 -6.92 -18.73 -8.11
N ALA A 56 -6.51 -19.62 -7.21
CA ALA A 56 -6.54 -21.06 -7.43
C ALA A 56 -7.96 -21.55 -7.69
N ARG A 57 -8.91 -21.16 -6.82
CA ARG A 57 -10.32 -21.54 -6.98
C ARG A 57 -10.91 -21.06 -8.31
N LEU A 58 -10.67 -19.81 -8.69
CA LEU A 58 -11.12 -19.27 -9.99
C LEU A 58 -10.60 -20.13 -11.15
N ARG A 59 -9.35 -20.57 -11.07
CA ARG A 59 -8.74 -21.40 -12.12
C ARG A 59 -9.29 -22.81 -12.18
N ASP A 60 -9.67 -23.36 -11.04
CA ASP A 60 -10.28 -24.69 -10.96
C ASP A 60 -11.75 -24.66 -11.43
N GLU A 61 -12.53 -23.65 -10.99
CA GLU A 61 -13.99 -23.59 -11.23
C GLU A 61 -14.38 -22.84 -12.51
N ALA A 62 -13.55 -21.91 -12.98
CA ALA A 62 -13.85 -21.04 -14.12
C ALA A 62 -12.59 -20.77 -14.97
N PRO A 63 -11.94 -21.81 -15.54
CA PRO A 63 -10.63 -21.68 -16.21
C PRO A 63 -10.62 -20.71 -17.40
N GLY A 64 -11.77 -20.50 -18.06
CA GLY A 64 -11.91 -19.59 -19.19
C GLY A 64 -11.99 -18.10 -18.82
N VAL A 65 -12.14 -17.75 -17.54
CA VAL A 65 -12.23 -16.35 -17.09
C VAL A 65 -10.84 -15.71 -17.10
N PRO A 66 -10.61 -14.61 -17.84
CA PRO A 66 -9.34 -13.89 -17.80
C PRO A 66 -9.00 -13.39 -16.38
N LEU A 67 -7.78 -13.64 -15.94
CA LEU A 67 -7.26 -13.22 -14.63
C LEU A 67 -6.12 -12.21 -14.78
N VAL A 68 -6.34 -11.03 -14.22
CA VAL A 68 -5.32 -10.00 -14.04
C VAL A 68 -4.85 -10.02 -12.59
N LEU A 69 -3.54 -10.21 -12.38
CA LEU A 69 -2.91 -10.11 -11.07
C LEU A 69 -2.23 -8.75 -10.91
N VAL A 70 -2.62 -7.97 -9.91
CA VAL A 70 -2.00 -6.70 -9.55
C VAL A 70 -1.02 -6.92 -8.40
N LEU A 71 0.27 -6.69 -8.65
CA LEU A 71 1.31 -6.80 -7.65
C LEU A 71 1.30 -5.59 -6.71
N SER A 72 1.15 -5.85 -5.42
CA SER A 72 1.21 -4.85 -4.34
C SER A 72 2.58 -4.83 -3.68
N GLY A 73 2.83 -3.84 -2.81
CA GLY A 73 4.17 -3.64 -2.24
C GLY A 73 4.73 -4.86 -1.48
N THR A 74 3.91 -5.56 -0.69
CA THR A 74 4.38 -6.75 0.03
C THR A 74 4.57 -7.98 -0.86
N ASP A 75 3.92 -8.04 -2.03
CA ASP A 75 4.23 -9.08 -3.02
C ASP A 75 5.68 -8.97 -3.45
N LEU A 76 6.06 -7.78 -3.92
CA LEU A 76 7.35 -7.56 -4.59
C LEU A 76 8.53 -7.81 -3.65
N TYR A 77 8.51 -7.21 -2.46
CA TYR A 77 9.70 -7.12 -1.62
C TYR A 77 9.80 -8.24 -0.58
N ARG A 78 8.71 -8.96 -0.31
CA ARG A 78 8.66 -9.95 0.76
C ARG A 78 8.24 -11.32 0.27
N ASP A 79 7.13 -11.39 -0.47
CA ASP A 79 6.48 -12.67 -0.74
C ASP A 79 7.00 -13.34 -2.03
N LEU A 80 7.18 -12.62 -3.13
CA LEU A 80 7.64 -13.18 -4.41
C LEU A 80 8.93 -14.01 -4.29
N PRO A 81 9.97 -13.59 -3.55
CA PRO A 81 11.21 -14.35 -3.46
C PRO A 81 11.11 -15.66 -2.66
N ARG A 82 10.02 -15.88 -1.90
CA ARG A 82 9.96 -16.95 -0.88
C ARG A 82 8.65 -17.72 -0.79
N SER A 83 7.59 -17.28 -1.47
CA SER A 83 6.23 -17.83 -1.33
C SER A 83 5.85 -18.67 -2.54
N PRO A 84 5.72 -20.00 -2.39
CA PRO A 84 5.18 -20.87 -3.42
C PRO A 84 3.78 -20.44 -3.89
N GLU A 85 2.96 -19.90 -2.99
CA GLU A 85 1.61 -19.42 -3.30
C GLU A 85 1.64 -18.18 -4.19
N ALA A 86 2.57 -17.26 -3.94
CA ALA A 86 2.77 -16.09 -4.79
C ALA A 86 3.30 -16.50 -6.17
N ALA A 87 4.26 -17.42 -6.23
CA ALA A 87 4.77 -17.98 -7.48
C ALA A 87 3.66 -18.68 -8.29
N ARG A 88 2.83 -19.50 -7.65
CA ARG A 88 1.68 -20.14 -8.30
C ARG A 88 0.69 -19.10 -8.83
N SER A 89 0.44 -18.03 -8.09
CA SER A 89 -0.45 -16.95 -8.53
C SER A 89 0.08 -16.21 -9.76
N LEU A 90 1.39 -16.01 -9.86
CA LEU A 90 2.02 -15.48 -11.07
C LEU A 90 1.82 -16.43 -12.26
N ALA A 91 2.05 -17.73 -12.08
CA ALA A 91 1.87 -18.73 -13.12
C ALA A 91 0.42 -18.75 -13.65
N LEU A 92 -0.56 -18.68 -12.74
CA LEU A 92 -1.98 -18.74 -13.05
C LEU A 92 -2.53 -17.46 -13.70
N ALA A 93 -1.89 -16.30 -13.57
CA ALA A 93 -2.40 -15.05 -14.12
C ALA A 93 -2.19 -14.95 -15.65
N ASP A 94 -3.16 -14.39 -16.38
CA ASP A 94 -3.03 -14.14 -17.83
C ASP A 94 -2.29 -12.82 -18.11
N ARG A 95 -2.48 -11.85 -17.21
CA ARG A 95 -1.77 -10.56 -17.20
C ARG A 95 -1.37 -10.20 -15.79
N ILE A 96 -0.24 -9.52 -15.67
CA ILE A 96 0.29 -9.04 -14.41
C ILE A 96 0.43 -7.53 -14.51
N VAL A 97 -0.16 -6.80 -13.57
CA VAL A 97 0.03 -5.35 -13.45
C VAL A 97 1.02 -5.05 -12.34
N ALA A 98 2.09 -4.36 -12.68
CA ALA A 98 3.02 -3.73 -11.78
C ALA A 98 2.65 -2.25 -11.59
N LEU A 99 2.81 -1.72 -10.37
CA LEU A 99 2.45 -0.32 -10.04
C LEU A 99 3.64 0.64 -10.13
N GLN A 100 4.81 0.15 -10.55
CA GLN A 100 6.06 0.88 -10.77
C GLN A 100 6.97 0.06 -11.70
N ALA A 101 7.90 0.70 -12.39
CA ALA A 101 8.81 0.04 -13.33
C ALA A 101 9.76 -0.94 -12.63
N ASP A 102 10.32 -0.56 -11.49
CA ASP A 102 11.29 -1.36 -10.73
C ASP A 102 10.72 -2.69 -10.21
N ALA A 103 9.39 -2.83 -10.17
CA ALA A 103 8.73 -4.07 -9.82
C ALA A 103 9.06 -5.20 -10.80
N LEU A 104 9.31 -4.89 -12.08
CA LEU A 104 9.63 -5.90 -13.09
C LEU A 104 10.94 -6.63 -12.77
N GLY A 105 11.91 -5.96 -12.14
CA GLY A 105 13.15 -6.59 -11.69
C GLY A 105 12.96 -7.66 -10.60
N HIS A 106 11.77 -7.74 -10.00
CA HIS A 106 11.42 -8.71 -8.97
C HIS A 106 10.52 -9.85 -9.50
N VAL A 107 10.08 -9.76 -10.76
CA VAL A 107 9.23 -10.77 -11.39
C VAL A 107 10.11 -11.79 -12.11
N PRO A 108 9.89 -13.10 -11.94
CA PRO A 108 10.60 -14.14 -12.70
C PRO A 108 10.52 -13.91 -14.22
N ALA A 109 11.64 -14.13 -14.91
CA ALA A 109 11.79 -13.79 -16.33
C ALA A 109 10.69 -14.42 -17.23
N GLU A 110 10.28 -15.65 -16.92
CA GLU A 110 9.21 -16.39 -17.60
C GLU A 110 7.83 -15.71 -17.56
N HIS A 111 7.62 -14.74 -16.68
CA HIS A 111 6.35 -14.01 -16.56
C HIS A 111 6.42 -12.57 -17.06
N LEU A 112 7.60 -12.06 -17.44
CA LEU A 112 7.76 -10.67 -17.89
C LEU A 112 6.96 -10.39 -19.18
N GLY A 113 6.80 -11.37 -20.06
CA GLY A 113 6.03 -11.23 -21.31
C GLY A 113 4.54 -10.95 -21.12
N LYS A 114 4.02 -11.12 -19.90
CA LYS A 114 2.62 -10.80 -19.54
C LYS A 114 2.51 -9.68 -18.51
N CYS A 115 3.60 -8.95 -18.25
CA CYS A 115 3.62 -7.82 -17.33
C CYS A 115 3.34 -6.49 -18.03
N GLU A 116 2.56 -5.64 -17.38
CA GLU A 116 2.33 -4.25 -17.76
C GLU A 116 2.53 -3.34 -16.57
N VAL A 117 3.16 -2.18 -16.77
CA VAL A 117 3.37 -1.18 -15.72
C VAL A 117 2.29 -0.10 -15.83
N ILE A 118 1.45 -0.01 -14.80
CA ILE A 118 0.43 1.03 -14.66
C ILE A 118 0.75 1.88 -13.45
N HIS A 119 1.27 3.08 -13.69
CA HIS A 119 1.56 4.03 -12.63
C HIS A 119 0.28 4.57 -11.99
N GLN A 120 0.22 4.54 -10.65
CA GLN A 120 -0.91 5.09 -9.93
C GLN A 120 -0.86 6.63 -9.97
N SER A 121 -1.84 7.26 -10.62
CA SER A 121 -1.99 8.72 -10.60
C SER A 121 -2.56 9.22 -9.27
N SER A 122 -2.46 10.51 -8.99
CA SER A 122 -3.19 11.19 -7.91
C SER A 122 -3.72 12.51 -8.44
N PRO A 123 -4.89 13.00 -7.99
CA PRO A 123 -5.28 14.38 -8.26
C PRO A 123 -4.18 15.34 -7.82
N ALA A 124 -3.97 16.40 -8.61
CA ALA A 124 -3.13 17.51 -8.21
C ALA A 124 -3.72 18.16 -6.94
N LEU A 125 -2.85 18.48 -5.99
CA LEU A 125 -3.24 19.22 -4.80
C LEU A 125 -2.96 20.71 -5.02
N SER A 126 -3.87 21.55 -4.55
CA SER A 126 -3.62 22.99 -4.48
C SER A 126 -2.43 23.26 -3.55
N PRO A 127 -1.45 24.10 -3.95
CA PRO A 127 -0.33 24.44 -3.09
C PRO A 127 -0.80 25.04 -1.77
N ALA A 128 -0.31 24.51 -0.65
CA ALA A 128 -0.57 25.07 0.67
C ALA A 128 0.29 26.32 0.91
N ARG A 129 -0.25 27.31 1.64
CA ARG A 129 0.53 28.45 2.12
C ARG A 129 1.52 27.97 3.18
N LYS A 130 2.81 27.95 2.83
CA LYS A 130 3.88 27.55 3.75
C LYS A 130 4.18 28.69 4.72
N ARG A 131 4.48 28.35 5.98
CA ARG A 131 4.98 29.32 6.96
C ARG A 131 6.40 29.71 6.58
N SER A 132 6.74 31.00 6.68
CA SER A 132 8.12 31.47 6.63
C SER A 132 8.82 31.19 7.95
N GLY A 133 10.13 30.92 7.91
CA GLY A 133 10.97 30.80 9.11
C GLY A 133 10.83 29.50 9.92
N ARG A 134 10.03 28.53 9.47
CA ARG A 134 9.98 27.17 10.06
C ARG A 134 9.63 26.11 9.01
N LEU A 135 10.30 24.98 9.04
CA LEU A 135 9.96 23.80 8.27
C LEU A 135 9.07 22.87 9.10
N ASP A 136 7.81 22.71 8.69
CA ASP A 136 6.89 21.73 9.26
C ASP A 136 6.89 20.47 8.36
N CYS A 137 7.47 19.38 8.86
CA CYS A 137 7.51 18.06 8.22
C CYS A 137 6.41 17.17 8.78
N VAL A 138 5.71 16.44 7.90
CA VAL A 138 4.69 15.46 8.30
C VAL A 138 4.99 14.11 7.69
N ALA A 139 5.00 13.08 8.52
CA ALA A 139 5.07 11.68 8.11
C ALA A 139 3.74 11.00 8.44
N VAL A 140 3.13 10.39 7.43
CA VAL A 140 1.86 9.67 7.58
C VAL A 140 2.08 8.20 7.27
N GLY A 141 2.00 7.37 8.30
CA GLY A 141 2.19 5.93 8.22
C GLY A 141 2.09 5.29 9.59
N HIS A 142 1.38 4.17 9.69
CA HIS A 142 1.40 3.37 10.91
C HIS A 142 2.83 2.96 11.28
N LEU A 143 3.17 2.99 12.57
CA LEU A 143 4.48 2.57 13.05
C LEU A 143 4.58 1.05 12.95
N ARG A 144 5.35 0.58 11.97
CA ARG A 144 5.66 -0.83 11.72
C ARG A 144 7.04 -0.90 11.08
N GLU A 145 7.71 -2.04 11.25
CA GLU A 145 9.07 -2.24 10.75
C GLU A 145 9.20 -1.95 9.24
N GLU A 146 8.23 -2.43 8.45
CA GLU A 146 8.18 -2.21 6.99
C GLU A 146 8.17 -0.72 6.57
N LYS A 147 7.76 0.19 7.47
CA LYS A 147 7.76 1.64 7.21
C LYS A 147 8.98 2.36 7.77
N ASP A 148 9.84 1.64 8.51
CA ASP A 148 11.03 2.11 9.18
C ASP A 148 10.95 3.58 9.69
N PRO A 149 10.05 3.85 10.64
CA PRO A 149 9.88 5.21 11.16
C PRO A 149 11.14 5.71 11.89
N ARG A 150 12.04 4.80 12.31
CA ARG A 150 13.28 5.14 13.02
C ARG A 150 14.25 5.90 12.13
N THR A 151 14.24 5.67 10.82
CA THR A 151 15.07 6.44 9.89
C THR A 151 14.76 7.94 9.96
N LEU A 152 13.48 8.31 9.97
CA LEU A 152 13.07 9.70 10.12
C LEU A 152 13.42 10.28 11.51
N TRP A 153 13.29 9.47 12.55
CA TRP A 153 13.62 9.88 13.92
C TRP A 153 15.12 10.10 14.13
N ARG A 154 15.95 9.24 13.54
CA ARG A 154 17.41 9.40 13.51
C ARG A 154 17.80 10.65 12.74
N ALA A 155 17.19 10.89 11.57
CA ALA A 155 17.43 12.10 10.80
C ALA A 155 17.14 13.37 11.61
N LEU A 156 16.04 13.41 12.38
CA LEU A 156 15.76 14.54 13.28
C LEU A 156 16.87 14.75 14.32
N GLY A 157 17.40 13.66 14.88
CA GLY A 157 18.50 13.70 15.85
C GLY A 157 19.84 14.18 15.28
N LEU A 158 20.05 14.09 13.97
CA LEU A 158 21.26 14.59 13.29
C LEU A 158 21.20 16.09 12.99
N LEU A 159 20.02 16.71 13.07
CA LEU A 159 19.82 18.13 12.78
C LEU A 159 20.14 18.99 14.01
N ASP A 160 20.80 20.14 13.78
CA ASP A 160 21.02 21.15 14.82
C ASP A 160 19.70 21.45 15.56
N PRO A 161 19.64 21.27 16.90
CA PRO A 161 18.44 21.51 17.70
C PRO A 161 17.85 22.93 17.57
N ARG A 162 18.67 23.91 17.16
CA ARG A 162 18.26 25.31 16.97
C ARG A 162 17.54 25.56 15.66
N LEU A 163 17.62 24.63 14.69
CA LEU A 163 16.91 24.79 13.43
C LEU A 163 15.40 24.80 13.68
N PRO A 164 14.66 25.74 13.08
CA PRO A 164 13.22 25.83 13.24
C PRO A 164 12.56 24.72 12.40
N ILE A 165 12.57 23.50 12.92
CA ILE A 165 12.01 22.31 12.27
C ILE A 165 11.05 21.64 13.24
N ARG A 166 9.90 21.19 12.73
CA ARG A 166 8.98 20.32 13.47
C ARG A 166 8.68 19.09 12.63
N LEU A 167 8.71 17.94 13.28
CA LEU A 167 8.31 16.69 12.69
C LEU A 167 7.06 16.16 13.38
N ARG A 168 5.96 16.07 12.64
CA ARG A 168 4.74 15.38 13.07
C ARG A 168 4.66 13.99 12.44
N HIS A 169 4.54 12.95 13.26
CA HIS A 169 4.26 11.59 12.80
C HIS A 169 2.81 11.23 13.10
N ILE A 170 2.07 10.77 12.09
CA ILE A 170 0.67 10.33 12.18
C ILE A 170 0.60 8.84 11.83
N GLY A 171 0.10 8.02 12.76
CA GLY A 171 -0.08 6.58 12.58
C GLY A 171 -0.21 5.83 13.89
N ALA A 172 -1.03 4.77 13.89
CA ALA A 172 -1.13 3.83 15.01
C ALA A 172 0.19 3.07 15.25
N PRO A 173 0.50 2.66 16.49
CA PRO A 173 1.65 1.82 16.80
C PRO A 173 1.33 0.35 16.55
N LEU A 174 1.31 -0.08 15.28
CA LEU A 174 1.08 -1.50 14.97
C LEU A 174 2.20 -2.40 15.52
N ASP A 175 3.39 -1.83 15.71
CA ASP A 175 4.44 -2.37 16.56
C ASP A 175 4.46 -1.62 17.91
N PRO A 176 4.19 -2.30 19.05
CA PRO A 176 4.21 -1.69 20.37
C PRO A 176 5.58 -1.12 20.79
N ALA A 177 6.69 -1.75 20.37
CA ALA A 177 8.03 -1.26 20.66
C ALA A 177 8.31 0.06 19.93
N LEU A 178 7.90 0.17 18.67
CA LEU A 178 7.94 1.44 17.94
C LEU A 178 7.06 2.51 18.61
N GLY A 179 5.89 2.12 19.15
CA GLY A 179 5.05 3.02 19.94
C GLY A 179 5.76 3.57 21.18
N ARG A 180 6.47 2.72 21.94
CA ARG A 180 7.27 3.16 23.10
C ARG A 180 8.39 4.12 22.69
N GLN A 181 9.11 3.80 21.61
CA GLN A 181 10.17 4.64 21.09
C GLN A 181 9.67 6.02 20.63
N ALA A 182 8.51 6.08 19.96
CA ALA A 182 7.89 7.33 19.55
C ALA A 182 7.53 8.22 20.76
N ARG A 183 7.01 7.63 21.86
CA ARG A 183 6.73 8.39 23.10
C ARG A 183 8.01 8.91 23.75
N ALA A 184 9.04 8.07 23.84
CA ALA A 184 10.34 8.47 24.39
C ALA A 184 10.98 9.61 23.57
N LEU A 185 10.87 9.55 22.23
CA LEU A 185 11.32 10.64 21.36
C LEU A 185 10.53 11.93 21.59
N ALA A 186 9.20 11.85 21.69
CA ALA A 186 8.35 13.02 21.92
C ALA A 186 8.63 13.68 23.28
N ALA A 187 9.06 12.90 24.28
CA ALA A 187 9.44 13.42 25.58
C ALA A 187 10.82 14.11 25.57
N ARG A 188 11.76 13.67 24.72
CA ARG A 188 13.14 14.17 24.70
C ARG A 188 13.39 15.30 23.69
N ASP A 189 12.62 15.36 22.60
CA ASP A 189 12.82 16.33 21.52
C ASP A 189 11.52 17.09 21.23
N PRO A 190 11.43 18.39 21.58
CA PRO A 190 10.22 19.19 21.39
C PRO A 190 9.89 19.44 19.91
N ARG A 191 10.82 19.16 18.99
CA ARG A 191 10.59 19.22 17.55
C ARG A 191 9.74 18.04 17.08
N PHE A 192 9.70 16.92 17.81
CA PHE A 192 8.94 15.73 17.43
C PHE A 192 7.57 15.66 18.09
N ARG A 193 6.52 15.41 17.29
CA ARG A 193 5.17 15.13 17.77
C ARG A 193 4.59 13.88 17.14
N TRP A 194 4.31 12.87 17.94
CA TRP A 194 3.52 11.72 17.51
C TRP A 194 2.04 11.94 17.81
N SER A 195 1.18 11.80 16.81
CA SER A 195 -0.26 12.10 16.91
C SER A 195 -1.15 10.85 16.96
N GLY A 196 -0.56 9.65 16.97
CA GLY A 196 -1.32 8.41 16.86
C GLY A 196 -2.08 8.29 15.54
N ALA A 197 -3.08 7.40 15.49
CA ALA A 197 -3.95 7.25 14.33
C ALA A 197 -4.91 8.44 14.21
N LEU A 198 -5.11 8.95 12.99
CA LEU A 198 -6.10 9.98 12.70
C LEU A 198 -7.09 9.49 11.64
N PRO A 199 -8.37 9.92 11.71
CA PRO A 199 -9.31 9.79 10.60
C PRO A 199 -8.75 10.39 9.30
N HIS A 200 -9.19 9.87 8.15
CA HIS A 200 -8.61 10.23 6.85
C HIS A 200 -8.64 11.74 6.58
N GLY A 201 -9.74 12.43 6.88
CA GLY A 201 -9.86 13.88 6.68
C GLY A 201 -8.84 14.68 7.52
N LEU A 202 -8.69 14.32 8.79
CA LEU A 202 -7.72 14.97 9.68
C LEU A 202 -6.26 14.68 9.28
N ALA A 203 -5.97 13.47 8.80
CA ALA A 203 -4.68 13.15 8.24
C ALA A 203 -4.39 13.98 6.97
N ARG A 204 -5.39 14.21 6.10
CA ARG A 204 -5.24 15.08 4.92
C ARG A 204 -5.02 16.54 5.27
N CYS A 205 -5.72 17.08 6.26
CA CYS A 205 -5.53 18.47 6.69
C CYS A 205 -4.14 18.74 7.31
N ALA A 206 -3.42 17.67 7.68
CA ALA A 206 -2.07 17.79 8.22
C ALA A 206 -0.97 17.76 7.14
N ILE A 207 -1.29 17.39 5.89
CA ILE A 207 -0.37 17.33 4.75
C ILE A 207 -0.53 18.60 3.93
#